data_AF-A0A2K0TDR5-F1
#
_entry.id   AF-A0A2K0TDR5-F1
#
_cell.length_a   1.000
_cell.length_b   1.000
_cell.length_c   1.000
_cell.angle_alpha   90.00
_cell.angle_beta   90.00
_cell.angle_gamma   90.00
#
_symmetry.space_group_name_H-M   'P 1'
#
loop_
_entity.id
_entity.type
_entity.pdbx_description
1 polymer ?
#
loop_
_entity_poly.entity_id
_entity_poly.type
_entity_poly.pdbx_seq_one_letter_code
_entity_poly.pdbx_strand_id
1 'polypeptide(L)'
;MEAQELAKIHGVAIHEGNCYDETTLRQALKGVNGIFVNTNGLAIGEKAEIYWGIRLYELSREFGLEHFVYAGLEYASKLGNFQPKYRCSFLDAKGKVAEYISAQPTTPMAWSVITSCGYIEALSEVLRPFPDPNDPTTLIFAAPLGSAKCPLIYLEDYGAYVRWMFDTPARSNGLNLHVATEDISWNHVAASFTELTGKKAVYKDFTLEEYFNLGTIPNPDAKLGHSADPNDSTLLTYRESFTGFWNTWKDGLTSRDYNLLNEILPTRVKTVREWMEKTGYTGEAISVLKDYRDRTVVRKVSDIP
;
A
#
# COMPACT_ATOMS: atom_id res chain seq x y z
N MET A 1 4.20 -7.95 20.27
CA MET A 1 5.49 -8.18 19.61
C MET A 1 5.98 -6.93 18.89
N GLU A 2 5.30 -6.40 17.86
CA GLU A 2 5.76 -5.21 17.11
C GLU A 2 5.96 -3.95 17.97
N ALA A 3 4.98 -3.59 18.81
CA ALA A 3 5.10 -2.46 19.72
C ALA A 3 6.29 -2.58 20.68
N GLN A 4 6.64 -3.79 21.10
CA GLN A 4 7.79 -4.05 21.98
C GLN A 4 9.12 -3.91 21.24
N GLU A 5 9.17 -4.29 19.95
CA GLU A 5 10.36 -4.06 19.12
C GLU A 5 10.56 -2.57 18.84
N LEU A 6 9.49 -1.82 18.53
CA LEU A 6 9.56 -0.37 18.31
C LEU A 6 10.00 0.38 19.57
N ALA A 7 9.56 -0.07 20.76
CA ALA A 7 9.96 0.52 22.03
C ALA A 7 11.47 0.40 22.34
N LYS A 8 12.21 -0.45 21.61
CA LYS A 8 13.68 -0.57 21.73
C LYS A 8 14.43 0.54 20.98
N ILE A 9 13.76 1.26 20.08
CA ILE A 9 14.38 2.34 19.30
C ILE A 9 14.50 3.58 20.19
N HIS A 10 15.73 4.10 20.32
CA HIS A 10 15.98 5.30 21.12
C HIS A 10 15.15 6.49 20.61
N GLY A 11 14.42 7.14 21.53
CA GLY A 11 13.56 8.27 21.21
C GLY A 11 12.14 7.91 20.75
N VAL A 12 11.78 6.62 20.68
CA VAL A 12 10.41 6.18 20.39
C VAL A 12 9.64 5.96 21.68
N ALA A 13 8.50 6.65 21.80
CA ALA A 13 7.50 6.42 22.84
C ALA A 13 6.29 5.70 22.23
N ILE A 14 5.79 4.67 22.93
CA ILE A 14 4.61 3.91 22.51
C ILE A 14 3.44 4.28 23.42
N HIS A 15 2.32 4.65 22.80
CA HIS A 15 1.07 4.94 23.47
C HIS A 15 0.01 3.95 22.99
N GLU A 16 -0.64 3.27 23.93
CA GLU A 16 -1.79 2.44 23.62
C GLU A 16 -2.98 3.32 23.24
N GLY A 17 -3.70 2.95 22.18
CA GLY A 17 -4.85 3.72 21.73
C GLY A 17 -5.46 3.20 20.44
N ASN A 18 -6.65 3.71 20.12
CA ASN A 18 -7.33 3.50 18.85
C ASN A 18 -7.19 4.76 17.98
N CYS A 19 -6.59 4.62 16.79
CA CYS A 19 -6.47 5.72 15.82
C CYS A 19 -7.81 6.11 15.16
N TYR A 20 -8.88 5.41 15.51
CA TYR A 20 -10.28 5.68 15.12
C TYR A 20 -11.14 6.02 16.34
N ASP A 21 -10.55 6.67 17.35
CA ASP A 21 -11.24 7.23 18.51
C ASP A 21 -10.76 8.66 18.76
N GLU A 22 -11.69 9.63 18.72
CA GLU A 22 -11.32 11.04 18.83
C GLU A 22 -10.74 11.39 20.21
N THR A 23 -11.22 10.77 21.28
CA THR A 23 -10.70 11.02 22.64
C THR A 23 -9.22 10.64 22.72
N THR A 24 -8.88 9.46 22.19
CA THR A 24 -7.50 8.97 22.08
C THR A 24 -6.64 9.92 21.24
N LEU A 25 -7.11 10.28 20.03
CA LEU A 25 -6.36 11.16 19.12
C LEU A 25 -6.07 12.53 19.74
N ARG A 26 -7.05 13.11 20.45
CA ARG A 26 -6.89 14.39 21.16
C ARG A 26 -5.84 14.32 22.27
N GLN A 27 -5.64 13.17 22.92
CA GLN A 27 -4.53 13.01 23.86
C GLN A 27 -3.20 12.86 23.13
N ALA A 28 -3.17 12.07 22.05
CA ALA A 28 -1.97 11.78 21.28
C ALA A 28 -1.38 13.02 20.58
N LEU A 29 -2.21 13.99 20.18
CA LEU A 29 -1.77 15.18 19.44
C LEU A 29 -1.21 16.31 20.33
N LYS A 30 -1.26 16.18 21.65
CA LYS A 30 -0.75 17.23 22.56
C LYS A 30 0.77 17.35 22.46
N GLY A 31 1.25 18.53 22.09
CA GLY A 31 2.68 18.82 22.00
C GLY A 31 3.39 18.14 20.82
N VAL A 32 2.64 17.64 19.85
CA VAL A 32 3.19 17.05 18.62
C VAL A 32 3.42 18.16 17.58
N ASN A 33 4.62 18.21 16.98
CA ASN A 33 4.94 19.16 15.91
C ASN A 33 4.44 18.71 14.54
N GLY A 34 4.49 17.41 14.25
CA GLY A 34 4.03 16.87 12.98
C GLY A 34 3.54 15.43 13.10
N ILE A 35 2.71 15.01 12.16
CA ILE A 35 2.06 13.69 12.19
C ILE A 35 2.15 13.01 10.83
N PHE A 36 2.46 11.71 10.85
CA PHE A 36 2.27 10.82 9.71
C PHE A 36 1.00 10.00 9.92
N VAL A 37 0.03 10.17 9.02
CA VAL A 37 -1.28 9.52 9.10
C VAL A 37 -1.38 8.40 8.07
N ASN A 38 -1.57 7.17 8.56
CA ASN A 38 -1.90 6.01 7.74
C ASN A 38 -3.14 5.28 8.28
N THR A 39 -4.17 5.20 7.44
CA THR A 39 -5.43 4.48 7.70
C THR A 39 -5.43 3.12 7.02
N ASN A 40 -6.21 2.15 7.54
CA ASN A 40 -6.37 0.81 6.97
C ASN A 40 -7.77 0.63 6.38
N GLY A 41 -7.99 1.10 5.14
CA GLY A 41 -9.25 0.95 4.41
C GLY A 41 -9.74 -0.49 4.23
N LEU A 42 -8.84 -1.47 4.16
CA LEU A 42 -9.22 -2.89 4.08
C LEU A 42 -9.95 -3.36 5.35
N ALA A 43 -9.61 -2.76 6.50
CA ALA A 43 -10.23 -3.06 7.78
C ALA A 43 -11.49 -2.21 8.04
N ILE A 44 -11.42 -0.89 7.86
CA ILE A 44 -12.50 0.01 8.27
C ILE A 44 -13.51 0.35 7.17
N GLY A 45 -13.21 0.02 5.91
CA GLY A 45 -14.03 0.37 4.76
C GLY A 45 -13.91 1.84 4.35
N GLU A 46 -14.34 2.14 3.13
CA GLU A 46 -14.09 3.43 2.48
C GLU A 46 -14.70 4.64 3.20
N LYS A 47 -15.95 4.53 3.69
CA LYS A 47 -16.60 5.66 4.37
C LYS A 47 -15.86 6.08 5.63
N ALA A 48 -15.46 5.10 6.45
CA ALA A 48 -14.71 5.36 7.66
C ALA A 48 -13.30 5.87 7.33
N GLU A 49 -12.65 5.33 6.31
CA GLU A 49 -11.33 5.80 5.89
C GLU A 49 -11.35 7.26 5.42
N ILE A 50 -12.36 7.67 4.67
CA ILE A 50 -12.55 9.07 4.27
C ILE A 50 -12.77 9.95 5.50
N TYR A 51 -13.70 9.55 6.39
CA TYR A 51 -14.00 10.29 7.60
C TYR A 51 -12.75 10.49 8.47
N TRP A 52 -12.02 9.43 8.79
CA TRP A 52 -10.84 9.50 9.65
C TRP A 52 -9.68 10.23 9.01
N GLY A 53 -9.47 10.08 7.70
CA GLY A 53 -8.46 10.84 6.97
C GLY A 53 -8.69 12.35 7.06
N ILE A 54 -9.93 12.79 6.84
CA ILE A 54 -10.34 14.20 6.99
C ILE A 54 -10.25 14.65 8.45
N ARG A 55 -10.79 13.86 9.38
CA ARG A 55 -10.85 14.22 10.80
C ARG A 55 -9.46 14.36 11.42
N LEU A 56 -8.50 13.52 11.04
CA LEU A 56 -7.12 13.64 11.48
C LEU A 56 -6.45 14.92 10.97
N TYR A 57 -6.74 15.34 9.73
CA TYR A 57 -6.29 16.64 9.23
C TYR A 57 -6.89 17.79 10.05
N GLU A 58 -8.21 17.78 10.29
CA GLU A 58 -8.90 18.79 11.10
C GLU A 58 -8.36 18.88 12.53
N LEU A 59 -8.16 17.75 13.19
CA LEU A 59 -7.57 17.70 14.54
C LEU A 59 -6.14 18.22 14.55
N SER A 60 -5.35 17.90 13.51
CA SER A 60 -3.97 18.41 13.39
C SER A 60 -3.96 19.94 13.26
N ARG A 61 -4.90 20.49 12.49
CA ARG A 61 -5.13 21.94 12.40
C ARG A 61 -5.58 22.55 13.72
N GLU A 62 -6.50 21.90 14.42
CA GLU A 62 -7.03 22.34 15.72
C GLU A 62 -5.93 22.41 16.79
N PHE A 63 -5.03 21.42 16.82
CA PHE A 63 -3.92 21.34 17.76
C PHE A 63 -2.68 22.15 17.35
N GLY A 64 -2.74 22.84 16.21
CA GLY A 64 -1.66 23.73 15.75
C GLY A 64 -0.40 23.00 15.34
N LEU A 65 -0.51 21.79 14.76
CA LEU A 65 0.63 21.07 14.20
C LEU A 65 1.28 21.91 13.09
N GLU A 66 2.58 21.75 12.94
CA GLU A 66 3.40 22.41 11.91
C GLU A 66 3.31 21.67 10.57
N HIS A 67 3.25 20.33 10.58
CA HIS A 67 3.27 19.54 9.35
C HIS A 67 2.44 18.25 9.44
N PHE A 68 1.48 18.10 8.52
CA PHE A 68 0.67 16.90 8.33
C PHE A 68 1.11 16.11 7.10
N VAL A 69 1.52 14.86 7.26
CA VAL A 69 1.89 13.96 6.16
C VAL A 69 0.88 12.81 6.08
N TYR A 70 0.24 12.65 4.93
CA TYR A 70 -0.78 11.63 4.70
C TYR A 70 -0.30 10.50 3.79
N ALA A 71 -0.54 9.25 4.22
CA ALA A 71 -0.33 8.04 3.42
C ALA A 71 -1.48 7.84 2.42
N GLY A 72 -1.30 8.38 1.22
CA GLY A 72 -2.25 8.30 0.12
C GLY A 72 -2.09 7.04 -0.74
N LEU A 73 -3.10 6.80 -1.58
CA LEU A 73 -3.07 5.89 -2.71
C LEU A 73 -3.70 6.59 -3.92
N GLU A 74 -3.48 6.02 -5.10
CA GLU A 74 -4.02 6.52 -6.36
C GLU A 74 -5.55 6.64 -6.31
N TYR A 75 -6.11 7.68 -6.95
CA TYR A 75 -7.56 7.84 -7.06
C TYR A 75 -8.10 7.15 -8.32
N ALA A 76 -8.13 5.80 -8.29
CA ALA A 76 -8.44 4.93 -9.42
C ALA A 76 -9.70 5.34 -10.21
N SER A 77 -10.81 5.62 -9.52
CA SER A 77 -12.04 6.09 -10.14
C SER A 77 -11.82 7.40 -10.91
N LYS A 78 -11.13 8.38 -10.32
CA LYS A 78 -10.86 9.67 -10.99
C LYS A 78 -9.95 9.49 -12.21
N LEU A 79 -8.88 8.71 -12.06
CA LEU A 79 -7.93 8.39 -13.15
C LEU A 79 -8.63 7.67 -14.32
N GLY A 80 -9.57 6.79 -14.01
CA GLY A 80 -10.38 6.05 -14.96
C GLY A 80 -11.57 6.81 -15.55
N ASN A 81 -11.67 8.12 -15.32
CA ASN A 81 -12.81 8.95 -15.68
C ASN A 81 -14.15 8.41 -15.16
N PHE A 82 -14.14 7.95 -13.90
CA PHE A 82 -15.26 7.42 -13.13
C PHE A 82 -16.00 6.23 -13.78
N GLN A 83 -15.34 5.53 -14.71
CA GLN A 83 -15.89 4.29 -15.25
C GLN A 83 -15.92 3.19 -14.17
N PRO A 84 -17.03 2.46 -14.00
CA PRO A 84 -17.18 1.47 -12.93
C PRO A 84 -16.10 0.39 -12.91
N LYS A 85 -15.51 0.06 -14.07
CA LYS A 85 -14.47 -0.97 -14.17
C LYS A 85 -13.18 -0.64 -13.40
N TYR A 86 -12.95 0.60 -13.00
CA TYR A 86 -11.78 1.02 -12.21
C TYR A 86 -12.08 1.25 -10.74
N ARG A 87 -13.34 1.08 -10.32
CA ARG A 87 -13.79 1.37 -8.97
C ARG A 87 -13.04 0.49 -7.96
N CYS A 88 -12.32 1.10 -7.04
CA CYS A 88 -11.53 0.39 -6.04
C CYS A 88 -11.64 1.10 -4.69
N SER A 89 -12.32 0.48 -3.73
CA SER A 89 -12.70 1.14 -2.47
C SER A 89 -11.53 1.74 -1.69
N PHE A 90 -10.46 0.97 -1.47
CA PHE A 90 -9.30 1.38 -0.69
C PHE A 90 -8.35 2.35 -1.43
N LEU A 91 -8.30 2.30 -2.77
CA LEU A 91 -7.60 3.30 -3.57
C LEU A 91 -8.37 4.63 -3.54
N ASP A 92 -9.66 4.58 -3.87
CA ASP A 92 -10.51 5.76 -3.97
C ASP A 92 -10.69 6.50 -2.64
N ALA A 93 -10.79 5.77 -1.52
CA ALA A 93 -10.89 6.37 -0.20
C ALA A 93 -9.70 7.29 0.11
N LYS A 94 -8.48 6.78 -0.03
CA LYS A 94 -7.25 7.55 0.20
C LYS A 94 -7.06 8.63 -0.86
N GLY A 95 -7.40 8.36 -2.12
CA GLY A 95 -7.37 9.35 -3.20
C GLY A 95 -8.31 10.55 -2.94
N LYS A 96 -9.51 10.31 -2.41
CA LYS A 96 -10.44 11.38 -1.99
C LYS A 96 -9.89 12.23 -0.86
N VAL A 97 -9.27 11.59 0.14
CA VAL A 97 -8.65 12.32 1.25
C VAL A 97 -7.46 13.14 0.76
N ALA A 98 -6.64 12.59 -0.14
CA ALA A 98 -5.54 13.33 -0.77
C ALA A 98 -6.02 14.58 -1.53
N GLU A 99 -7.12 14.48 -2.28
CA GLU A 99 -7.76 15.64 -2.95
C GLU A 99 -8.29 16.66 -1.95
N TYR A 100 -8.95 16.20 -0.88
CA TYR A 100 -9.41 17.08 0.19
C TYR A 100 -8.26 17.86 0.83
N ILE A 101 -7.16 17.17 1.19
CA ILE A 101 -5.95 17.78 1.75
C ILE A 101 -5.33 18.75 0.75
N SER A 102 -5.25 18.37 -0.53
CA SER A 102 -4.65 19.18 -1.58
C SER A 102 -5.41 20.49 -1.85
N ALA A 103 -6.70 20.55 -1.48
CA ALA A 103 -7.52 21.75 -1.56
C ALA A 103 -7.31 22.72 -0.38
N GLN A 104 -6.54 22.32 0.64
CA GLN A 104 -6.32 23.13 1.85
C GLN A 104 -5.15 24.11 1.67
N PRO A 105 -5.16 25.26 2.37
CA PRO A 105 -4.01 26.16 2.38
C PRO A 105 -2.79 25.48 3.01
N THR A 106 -1.62 25.78 2.48
CA THR A 106 -0.31 25.31 2.98
C THR A 106 0.18 26.04 4.24
N THR A 107 -0.67 26.92 4.80
CA THR A 107 -0.42 27.68 6.05
C THR A 107 -1.71 27.77 6.86
N PRO A 108 -1.64 28.01 8.19
CA PRO A 108 -0.48 27.91 9.08
C PRO A 108 0.15 26.52 9.24
N MET A 109 -0.50 25.44 8.81
CA MET A 109 0.04 24.07 8.86
C MET A 109 0.44 23.62 7.46
N ALA A 110 1.67 23.13 7.31
CA ALA A 110 2.11 22.48 6.08
C ALA A 110 1.39 21.14 5.90
N TRP A 111 1.16 20.74 4.65
CA TRP A 111 0.68 19.41 4.35
C TRP A 111 1.50 18.76 3.23
N SER A 112 1.66 17.45 3.31
CA SER A 112 2.22 16.63 2.23
C SER A 112 1.42 15.34 2.11
N VAL A 113 1.32 14.81 0.91
CA VAL A 113 0.75 13.50 0.64
C VAL A 113 1.82 12.65 0.00
N ILE A 114 2.03 11.43 0.52
CA ILE A 114 2.83 10.41 -0.13
C ILE A 114 1.88 9.38 -0.73
N THR A 115 1.72 9.42 -2.05
CA THR A 115 0.84 8.50 -2.77
C THR A 115 1.61 7.25 -3.17
N SER A 116 1.24 6.12 -2.55
CA SER A 116 1.88 4.83 -2.79
C SER A 116 1.20 4.04 -3.92
N CYS A 117 1.90 3.01 -4.38
CA CYS A 117 1.37 1.86 -5.10
C CYS A 117 1.45 0.59 -4.24
N GLY A 118 1.32 -0.59 -4.85
CA GLY A 118 1.52 -1.87 -4.16
C GLY A 118 2.95 -2.01 -3.62
N TYR A 119 3.12 -2.76 -2.54
CA TYR A 119 4.45 -2.97 -1.95
C TYR A 119 5.19 -4.07 -2.72
N ILE A 120 6.47 -3.88 -3.00
CA ILE A 120 7.28 -4.89 -3.69
C ILE A 120 7.40 -6.17 -2.84
N GLU A 121 7.31 -6.02 -1.52
CA GLU A 121 7.23 -7.09 -0.54
C GLU A 121 6.00 -7.99 -0.72
N ALA A 122 4.97 -7.56 -1.45
CA ALA A 122 3.86 -8.44 -1.81
C ALA A 122 4.32 -9.64 -2.66
N LEU A 123 5.48 -9.56 -3.32
CA LEU A 123 6.14 -10.69 -3.98
C LEU A 123 6.60 -11.79 -3.00
N SER A 124 6.65 -11.50 -1.70
CA SER A 124 6.85 -12.52 -0.65
C SER A 124 5.55 -12.94 0.04
N GLU A 125 4.39 -12.37 -0.34
CA GLU A 125 3.08 -12.69 0.25
C GLU A 125 2.05 -13.05 -0.82
N VAL A 126 1.11 -12.13 -1.10
CA VAL A 126 -0.08 -12.38 -1.92
C VAL A 126 0.23 -12.45 -3.42
N LEU A 127 1.40 -11.95 -3.85
CA LEU A 127 1.90 -12.02 -5.22
C LEU A 127 3.11 -12.94 -5.35
N ARG A 128 3.38 -13.76 -4.32
CA ARG A 128 4.52 -14.69 -4.33
C ARG A 128 4.39 -15.72 -5.45
N PRO A 129 5.52 -16.15 -6.02
CA PRO A 129 5.48 -17.18 -7.03
C PRO A 129 5.05 -18.52 -6.44
N PHE A 130 4.47 -19.37 -7.28
CA PHE A 130 4.06 -20.72 -6.90
C PHE A 130 4.49 -21.74 -7.97
N PRO A 131 4.69 -23.03 -7.62
CA PRO A 131 5.09 -24.05 -8.60
C PRO A 131 4.08 -24.21 -9.74
N ASP A 132 4.55 -24.40 -10.96
CA ASP A 132 3.69 -24.74 -12.09
C ASP A 132 3.06 -26.12 -11.86
N PRO A 133 1.72 -26.26 -11.94
CA PRO A 133 1.06 -27.54 -11.82
C PRO A 133 1.55 -28.60 -12.81
N ASN A 134 2.06 -28.17 -13.97
CA ASN A 134 2.55 -29.07 -15.03
C ASN A 134 4.07 -29.29 -14.98
N ASP A 135 4.82 -28.41 -14.32
CA ASP A 135 6.28 -28.50 -14.12
C ASP A 135 6.65 -27.87 -12.77
N PRO A 136 6.57 -28.62 -11.64
CA PRO A 136 6.82 -28.07 -10.32
C PRO A 136 8.23 -27.49 -10.09
N THR A 137 9.16 -27.71 -11.02
CA THR A 137 10.50 -27.08 -11.00
C THR A 137 10.51 -25.65 -11.52
N THR A 138 9.44 -25.23 -12.19
CA THR A 138 9.20 -23.87 -12.67
C THR A 138 8.30 -23.12 -11.71
N LEU A 139 8.70 -21.91 -11.33
CA LEU A 139 7.89 -21.00 -10.52
C LEU A 139 7.10 -20.02 -11.40
N ILE A 140 5.83 -19.79 -11.08
CA ILE A 140 4.93 -18.88 -11.79
C ILE A 140 4.78 -17.60 -10.96
N PHE A 141 5.18 -16.48 -11.54
CA PHE A 141 4.66 -15.16 -11.14
C PHE A 141 3.37 -14.91 -11.93
N ALA A 142 2.26 -14.67 -11.24
CA ALA A 142 0.97 -14.46 -11.89
C ALA A 142 0.38 -13.10 -11.52
N ALA A 143 -0.15 -12.39 -12.52
CA ALA A 143 -0.94 -11.18 -12.34
C ALA A 143 -1.78 -10.90 -13.59
N PRO A 144 -2.94 -10.25 -13.46
CA PRO A 144 -3.81 -9.92 -14.60
C PRO A 144 -3.40 -8.60 -15.26
N LEU A 145 -2.20 -8.54 -15.84
CA LEU A 145 -1.60 -7.29 -16.34
C LEU A 145 -1.35 -7.28 -17.86
N GLY A 146 -1.46 -8.41 -18.55
CA GLY A 146 -1.00 -8.51 -19.94
C GLY A 146 0.46 -8.10 -20.05
N SER A 147 0.77 -7.19 -20.96
CA SER A 147 2.09 -6.57 -21.13
C SER A 147 2.27 -5.26 -20.35
N ALA A 148 1.25 -4.82 -19.60
CA ALA A 148 1.30 -3.57 -18.86
C ALA A 148 2.37 -3.62 -17.75
N LYS A 149 2.82 -2.43 -17.37
CA LYS A 149 3.71 -2.25 -16.23
C LYS A 149 2.90 -1.88 -15.01
N CYS A 150 3.20 -2.45 -13.86
CA CYS A 150 2.55 -2.16 -12.60
C CYS A 150 3.59 -1.66 -11.59
N PRO A 151 3.40 -0.47 -11.01
CA PRO A 151 4.33 0.10 -10.05
C PRO A 151 4.30 -0.68 -8.73
N LEU A 152 5.48 -0.98 -8.18
CA LEU A 152 5.61 -1.39 -6.77
C LEU A 152 6.61 -0.49 -6.07
N ILE A 153 6.43 -0.25 -4.77
CA ILE A 153 7.33 0.54 -3.93
C ILE A 153 8.00 -0.35 -2.88
N TYR A 154 9.29 -0.13 -2.64
CA TYR A 154 10.03 -0.71 -1.52
C TYR A 154 9.71 0.02 -0.21
N LEU A 155 9.29 -0.70 0.84
CA LEU A 155 8.79 -0.07 2.08
C LEU A 155 9.86 0.73 2.82
N GLU A 156 11.14 0.33 2.74
CA GLU A 156 12.23 1.10 3.36
C GLU A 156 12.39 2.47 2.66
N ASP A 157 12.32 2.50 1.33
CA ASP A 157 12.34 3.76 0.57
C ASP A 157 11.09 4.60 0.83
N TYR A 158 9.91 3.96 0.97
CA TYR A 158 8.68 4.64 1.37
C TYR A 158 8.86 5.39 2.69
N GLY A 159 9.45 4.74 3.69
CA GLY A 159 9.80 5.38 4.97
C GLY A 159 10.80 6.53 4.81
N ALA A 160 11.80 6.38 3.94
CA ALA A 160 12.77 7.43 3.65
C ALA A 160 12.13 8.65 2.96
N TYR A 161 11.15 8.47 2.07
CA TYR A 161 10.38 9.58 1.49
C TYR A 161 9.53 10.31 2.53
N VAL A 162 8.88 9.58 3.44
CA VAL A 162 8.14 10.20 4.56
C VAL A 162 9.09 11.03 5.42
N ARG A 163 10.28 10.49 5.72
CA ARG A 163 11.31 11.23 6.47
C ARG A 163 11.74 12.50 5.72
N TRP A 164 12.00 12.41 4.42
CA TRP A 164 12.36 13.56 3.60
C TRP A 164 11.30 14.66 3.63
N MET A 165 10.01 14.29 3.64
CA MET A 165 8.92 15.27 3.73
C MET A 165 9.05 16.11 5.00
N PHE A 166 9.24 15.47 6.16
CA PHE A 166 9.41 16.19 7.44
C PHE A 166 10.72 16.97 7.53
N ASP A 167 11.81 16.44 6.96
CA ASP A 167 13.12 17.12 6.97
C ASP A 167 13.18 18.32 6.02
N THR A 168 12.29 18.37 5.03
CA THR A 168 12.32 19.37 3.95
C THR A 168 10.98 20.07 3.71
N PRO A 169 10.34 20.67 4.74
CA PRO A 169 9.00 21.27 4.63
C PRO A 169 8.93 22.37 3.56
N ALA A 170 10.04 23.09 3.32
CA ALA A 170 10.12 24.10 2.27
C ALA A 170 9.90 23.52 0.85
N ARG A 171 10.15 22.22 0.64
CA ARG A 171 9.95 21.52 -0.64
C ARG A 171 8.75 20.58 -0.63
N SER A 172 8.38 20.02 0.51
CA SER A 172 7.32 19.02 0.63
C SER A 172 5.95 19.64 0.94
N ASN A 173 5.88 20.88 1.45
CA ASN A 173 4.62 21.55 1.71
C ASN A 173 3.83 21.79 0.41
N GLY A 174 2.59 21.33 0.37
CA GLY A 174 1.74 21.39 -0.82
C GLY A 174 1.99 20.28 -1.84
N LEU A 175 2.85 19.30 -1.53
CA LEU A 175 3.23 18.25 -2.46
C LEU A 175 2.39 16.98 -2.26
N ASN A 176 1.83 16.46 -3.35
CA ASN A 176 1.40 15.08 -3.46
C ASN A 176 2.43 14.30 -4.29
N LEU A 177 3.31 13.55 -3.62
CA LEU A 177 4.40 12.81 -4.23
C LEU A 177 3.99 11.36 -4.49
N HIS A 178 3.92 10.97 -5.76
CA HIS A 178 3.67 9.60 -6.17
C HIS A 178 4.99 8.81 -6.19
N VAL A 179 5.11 7.78 -5.35
CA VAL A 179 6.34 7.02 -5.15
C VAL A 179 6.23 5.60 -5.69
N ALA A 180 7.31 5.13 -6.32
CA ALA A 180 7.48 3.74 -6.76
C ALA A 180 8.97 3.42 -6.90
N THR A 181 9.32 2.14 -6.84
CA THR A 181 10.65 1.63 -7.22
C THR A 181 10.83 1.78 -8.73
N GLU A 182 9.91 1.23 -9.51
CA GLU A 182 9.78 1.43 -10.96
C GLU A 182 8.36 1.00 -11.40
N ASP A 183 7.99 1.28 -12.65
CA ASP A 183 6.84 0.66 -13.29
C ASP A 183 7.29 -0.71 -13.81
N ILE A 184 7.01 -1.76 -13.03
CA ILE A 184 7.59 -3.09 -13.21
C ILE A 184 6.84 -3.88 -14.29
N SER A 185 7.57 -4.48 -15.22
CA SER A 185 7.03 -5.53 -16.08
C SER A 185 7.09 -6.88 -15.37
N TRP A 186 6.00 -7.63 -15.32
CA TRP A 186 6.00 -8.95 -14.67
C TRP A 186 6.92 -9.97 -15.36
N ASN A 187 7.12 -9.86 -16.67
CA ASN A 187 8.15 -10.63 -17.37
C ASN A 187 9.54 -10.33 -16.82
N HIS A 188 9.82 -9.06 -16.50
CA HIS A 188 11.08 -8.63 -15.92
C HIS A 188 11.26 -9.15 -14.48
N VAL A 189 10.18 -9.28 -13.69
CA VAL A 189 10.21 -9.93 -12.37
C VAL A 189 10.70 -11.38 -12.50
N ALA A 190 10.07 -12.17 -13.36
CA ALA A 190 10.40 -13.59 -13.54
C ALA A 190 11.81 -13.80 -14.11
N ALA A 191 12.22 -12.96 -15.07
CA ALA A 191 13.56 -12.99 -15.65
C ALA A 191 14.64 -12.65 -14.62
N SER A 192 14.48 -11.53 -13.89
CA SER A 192 15.43 -11.11 -12.85
C SER A 192 15.54 -12.15 -11.74
N PHE A 193 14.42 -12.73 -11.33
CA PHE A 193 14.40 -13.82 -10.35
C PHE A 193 15.18 -15.05 -10.83
N THR A 194 14.98 -15.45 -12.08
CA THR A 194 15.67 -16.62 -12.66
C THR A 194 17.17 -16.40 -12.72
N GLU A 195 17.61 -15.22 -13.18
CA GLU A 195 19.03 -14.88 -13.28
C GLU A 195 19.73 -14.84 -11.93
N LEU A 196 19.07 -14.28 -10.91
CA LEU A 196 19.66 -14.11 -9.58
C LEU A 196 19.66 -15.38 -8.74
N THR A 197 18.61 -16.19 -8.84
CA THR A 197 18.42 -17.36 -7.98
C THR A 197 18.80 -18.68 -8.64
N GLY A 198 18.92 -18.71 -9.97
CA GLY A 198 19.05 -19.94 -10.76
C GLY A 198 17.79 -20.80 -10.82
N LYS A 199 16.70 -20.41 -10.14
CA LYS A 199 15.41 -21.13 -10.18
C LYS A 199 14.62 -20.68 -11.40
N LYS A 200 14.17 -21.63 -12.22
CA LYS A 200 13.36 -21.34 -13.41
C LYS A 200 12.06 -20.65 -13.00
N ALA A 201 11.77 -19.48 -13.56
CA ALA A 201 10.51 -18.79 -13.35
C ALA A 201 9.94 -18.20 -14.63
N VAL A 202 8.61 -18.09 -14.69
CA VAL A 202 7.86 -17.51 -15.80
C VAL A 202 6.78 -16.57 -15.28
N TYR A 203 6.44 -15.57 -16.08
CA TYR A 203 5.22 -14.80 -15.89
C TYR A 203 4.07 -15.47 -16.64
N LYS A 204 2.91 -15.60 -15.98
CA LYS A 204 1.64 -15.92 -16.63
C LYS A 204 0.65 -14.78 -16.44
N ASP A 205 0.18 -14.21 -17.55
CA ASP A 205 -0.93 -13.26 -17.54
C ASP A 205 -2.21 -14.01 -17.18
N PHE A 206 -2.75 -13.69 -16.03
CA PHE A 206 -3.98 -14.31 -15.54
C PHE A 206 -5.19 -13.50 -15.99
N THR A 207 -6.29 -14.17 -16.27
CA THR A 207 -7.61 -13.53 -16.21
C THR A 207 -7.93 -13.14 -14.76
N LEU A 208 -8.85 -12.20 -14.57
CA LEU A 208 -9.33 -11.88 -13.22
C LEU A 208 -9.93 -13.11 -12.52
N GLU A 209 -10.60 -13.98 -13.27
CA GLU A 209 -11.15 -15.23 -12.74
C GLU A 209 -10.05 -16.16 -12.22
N GLU A 210 -8.99 -16.40 -12.99
CA GLU A 210 -7.83 -17.18 -12.55
C GLU A 210 -7.14 -16.57 -11.33
N TYR A 211 -7.02 -15.23 -11.28
CA TYR A 211 -6.48 -14.53 -10.12
C TYR A 211 -7.27 -14.81 -8.84
N PHE A 212 -8.61 -14.74 -8.89
CA PHE A 212 -9.43 -15.02 -7.71
C PHE A 212 -9.48 -16.51 -7.36
N ASN A 213 -9.38 -17.40 -8.36
CA ASN A 213 -9.34 -18.85 -8.14
C ASN A 213 -8.02 -19.34 -7.55
N LEU A 214 -6.96 -18.53 -7.57
CA LEU A 214 -5.69 -18.85 -6.91
C LEU A 214 -5.82 -18.99 -5.39
N GLY A 215 -6.87 -18.42 -4.79
CA GLY A 215 -7.16 -18.55 -3.35
C GLY A 215 -6.27 -17.68 -2.43
N THR A 216 -5.52 -16.73 -3.00
CA THR A 216 -4.75 -15.71 -2.24
C THR A 216 -5.68 -14.79 -1.45
N ILE A 217 -6.88 -14.53 -1.99
CA ILE A 217 -8.01 -13.92 -1.29
C ILE A 217 -8.99 -15.05 -0.94
N PRO A 218 -9.09 -15.49 0.32
CA PRO A 218 -9.85 -16.69 0.68
C PRO A 218 -11.35 -16.63 0.37
N ASN A 219 -11.95 -15.44 0.47
CA ASN A 219 -13.34 -15.19 0.10
C ASN A 219 -13.44 -13.89 -0.71
N PRO A 220 -13.30 -13.96 -2.05
CA PRO A 220 -13.37 -12.78 -2.91
C PRO A 220 -14.73 -12.07 -2.83
N ASP A 221 -15.81 -12.79 -2.52
CA ASP A 221 -17.16 -12.24 -2.52
C ASP A 221 -17.58 -11.68 -1.14
N ALA A 222 -16.72 -11.78 -0.12
CA ALA A 222 -16.89 -11.09 1.15
C ALA A 222 -16.76 -9.57 0.99
N LYS A 223 -17.49 -8.82 1.82
CA LYS A 223 -17.35 -7.37 1.94
C LYS A 223 -15.97 -6.99 2.49
N LEU A 224 -15.38 -5.97 1.89
CA LEU A 224 -14.15 -5.32 2.35
C LEU A 224 -14.51 -4.32 3.44
N GLY A 225 -13.68 -4.21 4.48
CA GLY A 225 -14.00 -3.45 5.69
C GLY A 225 -14.54 -4.34 6.80
N HIS A 226 -13.76 -5.34 7.24
CA HIS A 226 -14.22 -6.33 8.23
C HIS A 226 -14.51 -5.75 9.64
N SER A 227 -14.15 -4.50 9.89
CA SER A 227 -14.47 -3.75 11.11
C SER A 227 -15.66 -2.79 10.94
N ALA A 228 -16.24 -2.70 9.74
CA ALA A 228 -17.48 -1.98 9.47
C ALA A 228 -18.71 -2.86 9.74
N ASP A 229 -19.91 -2.26 9.69
CA ASP A 229 -21.16 -3.03 9.73
C ASP A 229 -21.22 -3.99 8.53
N PRO A 230 -21.30 -5.32 8.75
CA PRO A 230 -21.34 -6.29 7.66
C PRO A 230 -22.58 -6.15 6.77
N ASN A 231 -23.63 -5.46 7.23
CA ASN A 231 -24.85 -5.17 6.47
C ASN A 231 -24.77 -3.85 5.68
N ASP A 232 -23.65 -3.13 5.75
CA ASP A 232 -23.47 -1.89 5.03
C ASP A 232 -23.41 -2.15 3.51
N SER A 233 -24.52 -1.84 2.84
CA SER A 233 -24.69 -2.03 1.40
C SER A 233 -23.75 -1.17 0.54
N THR A 234 -23.08 -0.19 1.14
CA THR A 234 -22.11 0.66 0.44
C THR A 234 -20.71 0.05 0.33
N LEU A 235 -20.43 -1.03 1.07
CA LEU A 235 -19.16 -1.74 1.00
C LEU A 235 -19.07 -2.54 -0.30
N LEU A 236 -17.91 -2.47 -0.96
CA LEU A 236 -17.57 -3.35 -2.08
C LEU A 236 -17.05 -4.69 -1.56
N THR A 237 -17.15 -5.72 -2.38
CA THR A 237 -16.47 -6.99 -2.13
C THR A 237 -14.97 -6.87 -2.42
N TYR A 238 -14.18 -7.85 -1.95
CA TYR A 238 -12.79 -7.97 -2.38
C TYR A 238 -12.71 -8.13 -3.92
N ARG A 239 -13.60 -8.91 -4.52
CA ARG A 239 -13.65 -9.14 -5.97
C ARG A 239 -13.87 -7.84 -6.73
N GLU A 240 -14.85 -7.04 -6.32
CA GLU A 240 -15.15 -5.75 -6.93
C GLU A 240 -13.94 -4.80 -6.80
N SER A 241 -13.38 -4.67 -5.59
CA SER A 241 -12.28 -3.74 -5.34
C SER A 241 -10.98 -4.14 -6.05
N PHE A 242 -10.60 -5.42 -6.01
CA PHE A 242 -9.39 -5.91 -6.67
C PHE A 242 -9.56 -5.98 -8.20
N THR A 243 -10.78 -6.12 -8.72
CA THR A 243 -11.05 -5.95 -10.16
C THR A 243 -10.71 -4.53 -10.60
N GLY A 244 -11.21 -3.51 -9.89
CA GLY A 244 -10.89 -2.11 -10.17
C GLY A 244 -9.39 -1.80 -10.03
N PHE A 245 -8.75 -2.33 -8.98
CA PHE A 245 -7.31 -2.24 -8.77
C PHE A 245 -6.53 -2.75 -9.99
N TRP A 246 -6.79 -3.99 -10.42
CA TRP A 246 -6.04 -4.60 -11.52
C TRP A 246 -6.30 -3.90 -12.86
N ASN A 247 -7.55 -3.50 -13.14
CA ASN A 247 -7.86 -2.74 -14.36
C ASN A 247 -7.13 -1.40 -14.39
N THR A 248 -7.00 -0.72 -13.25
CA THR A 248 -6.28 0.56 -13.15
C THR A 248 -4.81 0.43 -13.58
N TRP A 249 -4.15 -0.64 -13.14
CA TRP A 249 -2.76 -0.90 -13.51
C TRP A 249 -2.61 -1.46 -14.92
N LYS A 250 -3.48 -2.39 -15.32
CA LYS A 250 -3.49 -3.00 -16.66
C LYS A 250 -3.67 -1.94 -17.76
N ASP A 251 -4.53 -0.95 -17.51
CA ASP A 251 -4.77 0.14 -18.46
C ASP A 251 -3.74 1.30 -18.32
N GLY A 252 -2.72 1.16 -17.46
CA GLY A 252 -1.59 2.08 -17.37
C GLY A 252 -1.97 3.50 -16.92
N LEU A 253 -2.97 3.63 -16.05
CA LEU A 253 -3.59 4.93 -15.73
C LEU A 253 -2.76 5.85 -14.82
N THR A 254 -1.54 5.47 -14.46
CA THR A 254 -0.73 6.20 -13.47
C THR A 254 0.71 6.35 -13.94
N SER A 255 1.38 7.38 -13.46
CA SER A 255 2.79 7.66 -13.75
C SER A 255 3.48 8.24 -12.53
N ARG A 256 4.82 8.21 -12.53
CA ARG A 256 5.67 8.81 -11.49
C ARG A 256 6.76 9.64 -12.14
N ASP A 257 7.20 10.68 -11.45
CA ASP A 257 8.37 11.45 -11.84
C ASP A 257 9.63 10.81 -11.24
N TYR A 258 10.19 9.82 -11.94
CA TYR A 258 11.39 9.13 -11.47
C TYR A 258 12.63 10.03 -11.36
N ASN A 259 12.68 11.13 -12.09
CA ASN A 259 13.78 12.09 -11.97
C ASN A 259 13.69 12.82 -10.64
N LEU A 260 12.50 13.29 -10.27
CA LEU A 260 12.24 13.87 -8.95
C LEU A 260 12.50 12.85 -7.83
N LEU A 261 12.05 11.61 -7.99
CA LEU A 261 12.31 10.55 -7.00
C LEU A 261 13.81 10.29 -6.81
N ASN A 262 14.58 10.23 -7.91
CA ASN A 262 16.04 10.09 -7.86
C ASN A 262 16.73 11.32 -7.26
N GLU A 263 16.18 12.51 -7.43
CA GLU A 263 16.71 13.74 -6.83
C GLU A 263 16.45 13.77 -5.32
N ILE A 264 15.24 13.41 -4.89
CA ILE A 264 14.82 13.39 -3.49
C ILE A 264 15.58 12.32 -2.71
N LEU A 265 15.65 11.11 -3.27
CA LEU A 265 16.30 9.96 -2.64
C LEU A 265 17.25 9.30 -3.65
N PRO A 266 18.47 9.84 -3.84
CA PRO A 266 19.45 9.27 -4.78
C PRO A 266 19.84 7.82 -4.49
N THR A 267 19.68 7.39 -3.23
CA THR A 267 19.96 6.06 -2.71
C THR A 267 18.79 5.09 -2.80
N ARG A 268 17.65 5.51 -3.37
CA ARG A 268 16.48 4.64 -3.53
C ARG A 268 16.83 3.44 -4.38
N VAL A 269 16.14 2.33 -4.13
CA VAL A 269 16.13 1.19 -5.03
C VAL A 269 15.42 1.59 -6.32
N LYS A 270 16.05 1.36 -7.47
CA LYS A 270 15.57 1.83 -8.78
C LYS A 270 14.90 0.76 -9.61
N THR A 271 15.13 -0.52 -9.30
CA THR A 271 14.58 -1.64 -10.06
C THR A 271 14.19 -2.81 -9.14
N VAL A 272 13.28 -3.67 -9.62
CA VAL A 272 12.93 -4.93 -8.95
C VAL A 272 14.15 -5.83 -8.81
N ARG A 273 15.06 -5.82 -9.78
CA ARG A 273 16.31 -6.58 -9.73
C ARG A 273 17.19 -6.12 -8.57
N GLU A 274 17.42 -4.81 -8.46
CA GLU A 274 18.21 -4.22 -7.38
C GLU A 274 17.58 -4.53 -6.02
N TRP A 275 16.25 -4.50 -5.91
CA TRP A 275 15.54 -4.94 -4.71
C TRP A 275 15.82 -6.41 -4.38
N MET A 276 15.72 -7.31 -5.37
CA MET A 276 16.00 -8.74 -5.18
C MET A 276 17.43 -8.99 -4.71
N GLU A 277 18.41 -8.32 -5.32
CA GLU A 277 19.82 -8.39 -4.93
C GLU A 277 20.03 -7.87 -3.50
N LYS A 278 19.47 -6.69 -3.18
CA LYS A 278 19.61 -6.03 -1.87
C LYS A 278 19.00 -6.86 -0.74
N THR A 279 17.85 -7.47 -0.97
CA THR A 279 17.09 -8.21 0.06
C THR A 279 17.41 -9.71 0.10
N GLY A 280 18.13 -10.23 -0.89
CA GLY A 280 18.34 -11.67 -1.04
C GLY A 280 17.03 -12.43 -1.32
N TYR A 281 16.10 -11.82 -2.07
CA TYR A 281 14.78 -12.38 -2.33
C TYR A 281 14.83 -13.78 -2.95
N THR A 282 14.14 -14.75 -2.32
CA THR A 282 14.18 -16.18 -2.69
C THR A 282 12.88 -16.71 -3.30
N GLY A 283 11.83 -15.90 -3.31
CA GLY A 283 10.46 -16.32 -3.68
C GLY A 283 9.70 -17.04 -2.57
N GLU A 284 10.30 -17.17 -1.38
CA GLU A 284 9.67 -17.80 -0.23
C GLU A 284 8.70 -16.86 0.48
N ALA A 285 7.74 -17.46 1.17
CA ALA A 285 6.73 -16.72 1.91
C ALA A 285 7.37 -16.02 3.12
N ILE A 286 7.27 -14.69 3.16
CA ILE A 286 7.66 -13.86 4.29
C ILE A 286 6.46 -13.04 4.69
N SER A 287 6.08 -13.08 5.97
CA SER A 287 4.96 -12.28 6.44
C SER A 287 5.40 -10.84 6.69
N VAL A 288 4.77 -9.92 5.97
CA VAL A 288 5.00 -8.48 5.94
C VAL A 288 3.78 -7.75 6.52
N LEU A 289 2.57 -8.12 6.09
CA LEU A 289 1.33 -7.51 6.57
C LEU A 289 0.81 -8.22 7.82
N LYS A 290 0.44 -7.43 8.85
CA LYS A 290 -0.12 -7.96 10.10
C LYS A 290 -1.39 -8.80 9.86
N ASP A 291 -2.34 -8.32 9.05
CA ASP A 291 -3.59 -9.04 8.80
C ASP A 291 -3.34 -10.37 8.08
N TYR A 292 -2.33 -10.43 7.21
CA TYR A 292 -1.89 -11.67 6.58
C TYR A 292 -1.24 -12.62 7.59
N ARG A 293 -0.35 -12.11 8.44
CA ARG A 293 0.28 -12.86 9.53
C ARG A 293 -0.76 -13.50 10.45
N ASP A 294 -1.71 -12.71 10.93
CA ASP A 294 -2.70 -13.19 11.89
C ASP A 294 -3.61 -14.26 11.25
N ARG A 295 -3.94 -14.12 9.96
CA ARG A 295 -4.67 -15.15 9.19
C ARG A 295 -3.86 -16.44 9.00
N THR A 296 -2.57 -16.34 8.70
CA THR A 296 -1.71 -17.53 8.54
C THR A 296 -1.48 -18.27 9.85
N VAL A 297 -1.42 -17.55 10.97
CA VAL A 297 -1.38 -18.15 12.32
C VAL A 297 -2.68 -18.88 12.62
N VAL A 298 -3.85 -18.29 12.33
CA VAL A 298 -5.15 -18.95 12.52
C VAL A 298 -5.26 -20.23 11.69
N ARG A 299 -4.82 -20.22 10.42
CA ARG A 299 -4.78 -21.44 9.58
C ARG A 299 -3.90 -22.54 10.20
N LYS A 300 -2.70 -22.20 10.68
CA LYS A 300 -1.82 -23.16 11.33
C LYS A 300 -2.43 -23.78 12.60
N VAL A 301 -3.33 -23.08 13.30
CA VAL A 301 -4.01 -23.60 14.50
C VAL A 301 -5.22 -24.45 14.11
N SER A 302 -5.95 -24.12 13.05
CA SER A 302 -7.09 -24.91 12.56
C SER A 302 -6.68 -26.20 11.84
N ASP A 303 -5.42 -26.31 11.40
CA ASP A 303 -4.84 -27.50 10.76
C ASP A 303 -4.18 -28.46 11.78
N ILE A 304 -4.29 -28.19 13.08
CA ILE A 304 -3.85 -29.12 14.14
C ILE A 304 -5.04 -30.02 14.50
N PRO A 305 -4.90 -31.37 14.39
CA PRO A 305 -5.96 -32.33 14.67
C PRO A 305 -6.54 -32.24 16.08
#